data_AF-A0A8T4XT50-F1
#
_entry.id   AF-A0A8T4XT50-F1
#
_cell.length_a   1.000
_cell.length_b   1.000
_cell.length_c   1.000
_cell.angle_alpha   90.00
_cell.angle_beta   90.00
_cell.angle_gamma   90.00
#
_symmetry.space_group_name_H-M   'P 1'
#
loop_
_entity.id
_entity.type
_entity.pdbx_description
1 polymer ?
#
loop_
_entity_poly.entity_id
_entity_poly.type
_entity_poly.pdbx_seq_one_letter_code
_entity_poly.pdbx_strand_id
1 'polypeptide(L)'
;MDDEALEGYLKAGRVAATILKDAEKIVKEGIRLLNICETFEKRILEAGCKPAFPCNICINEVAAHYTPGPSDEDAVVPSNALVKVDIGVHVNGFIADTARTIVLDEGLKSLASAAEDALRKALKVVGPGIPVGKVGLAVEKAVKERGFKPIWNLVGHQIARYSLHMGTSIPNVGSSDGGRFEVNGVYAIEPFVTFQEAAGEVSSLGEARIYRCVRYRKGRGSEGREALLSKIWENYRTLPFAERWLQGLLEAPRERLWSLWNEIKASGFVKGYPILVERTRRPVAQAEHTVLVTQEGCLILTEL
;
A
#
# COMPACT_ATOMS: atom_id res chain seq x y z
N MET A 1 1.66 24.04 5.29
CA MET A 1 0.89 23.40 4.21
C MET A 1 -0.16 24.40 3.77
N ASP A 2 -0.46 24.51 2.48
CA ASP A 2 -1.56 25.36 2.01
C ASP A 2 -2.93 24.66 2.21
N ASP A 3 -4.01 25.43 2.11
CA ASP A 3 -5.37 24.94 2.39
C ASP A 3 -5.83 23.86 1.39
N GLU A 4 -5.47 24.00 0.10
CA GLU A 4 -5.78 23.01 -0.94
C GLU A 4 -5.16 21.64 -0.60
N ALA A 5 -3.89 21.64 -0.21
CA ALA A 5 -3.19 20.43 0.19
C ALA A 5 -3.83 19.79 1.42
N LEU A 6 -4.10 20.59 2.46
CA LEU A 6 -4.70 20.08 3.69
C LEU A 6 -6.09 19.48 3.42
N GLU A 7 -6.95 20.16 2.68
CA GLU A 7 -8.27 19.65 2.30
C GLU A 7 -8.17 18.37 1.47
N GLY A 8 -7.21 18.32 0.53
CA GLY A 8 -6.93 17.14 -0.28
C GLY A 8 -6.57 15.91 0.57
N TYR A 9 -5.65 16.07 1.53
CA TYR A 9 -5.25 15.00 2.46
C TYR A 9 -6.39 14.58 3.38
N LEU A 10 -7.14 15.52 3.95
CA LEU A 10 -8.29 15.23 4.83
C LEU A 10 -9.40 14.48 4.08
N LYS A 11 -9.72 14.90 2.85
CA LYS A 11 -10.72 14.24 2.02
C LYS A 11 -10.28 12.83 1.64
N ALA A 12 -9.03 12.67 1.16
CA ALA A 12 -8.48 11.37 0.81
C ALA A 12 -8.51 10.42 2.02
N GLY A 13 -8.06 10.90 3.18
CA GLY A 13 -8.01 10.15 4.42
C GLY A 13 -9.38 9.68 4.91
N ARG A 14 -10.36 10.59 4.95
CA ARG A 14 -11.74 10.27 5.35
C ARG A 14 -12.37 9.21 4.43
N VAL A 15 -12.19 9.34 3.12
CA VAL A 15 -12.71 8.38 2.13
C VAL A 15 -12.07 7.01 2.34
N ALA A 16 -10.74 6.95 2.45
CA ALA A 16 -10.01 5.70 2.69
C ALA A 16 -10.48 5.01 3.98
N ALA A 17 -10.55 5.76 5.09
CA ALA A 17 -11.00 5.25 6.39
C ALA A 17 -12.45 4.72 6.36
N THR A 18 -13.34 5.43 5.65
CA THR A 18 -14.75 5.05 5.49
C THR A 18 -14.88 3.74 4.72
N ILE A 19 -14.12 3.61 3.63
CA ILE A 19 -14.14 2.42 2.79
C ILE A 19 -13.56 1.21 3.54
N LEU A 20 -12.43 1.40 4.24
CA LEU A 20 -11.75 0.33 4.96
C LEU A 20 -12.54 -0.15 6.20
N LYS A 21 -13.36 0.72 6.82
CA LYS A 21 -14.28 0.33 7.90
C LYS A 21 -15.26 -0.77 7.48
N ASP A 22 -15.64 -0.83 6.20
CA ASP A 22 -16.53 -1.87 5.67
C ASP A 22 -15.78 -3.12 5.17
N ALA A 23 -14.45 -3.18 5.28
CA ALA A 23 -13.65 -4.26 4.70
C ALA A 23 -14.07 -5.65 5.22
N GLU A 24 -14.40 -5.79 6.50
CA GLU A 24 -14.88 -7.06 7.08
C GLU A 24 -16.22 -7.53 6.50
N LYS A 25 -17.03 -6.62 5.92
CA LYS A 25 -18.29 -6.97 5.25
C LYS A 25 -18.06 -7.45 3.82
N ILE A 26 -16.99 -6.98 3.18
CA ILE A 26 -16.65 -7.24 1.77
C ILE A 26 -15.78 -8.50 1.66
N VAL A 27 -14.77 -8.63 2.52
CA VAL A 27 -13.83 -9.76 2.50
C VAL A 27 -14.46 -10.94 3.23
N LYS A 28 -14.96 -11.91 2.46
CA LYS A 28 -15.54 -13.16 2.94
C LYS A 28 -14.95 -14.35 2.16
N GLU A 29 -14.98 -15.53 2.79
CA GLU A 29 -14.60 -16.79 2.14
C GLU A 29 -15.30 -16.96 0.78
N GLY A 30 -14.57 -17.48 -0.20
CA GLY A 30 -15.09 -17.81 -1.53
C GLY A 30 -15.32 -16.61 -2.45
N ILE A 31 -15.22 -15.38 -1.96
CA ILE A 31 -15.31 -14.19 -2.82
C ILE A 31 -14.05 -14.08 -3.68
N ARG A 32 -14.23 -13.82 -4.98
CA ARG A 32 -13.11 -13.58 -5.91
C ARG A 32 -12.30 -12.37 -5.47
N LEU A 33 -10.98 -12.53 -5.43
CA LEU A 33 -10.07 -11.46 -5.02
C LEU A 33 -10.20 -10.24 -5.93
N LEU A 34 -10.38 -10.46 -7.24
CA LEU A 34 -10.57 -9.40 -8.21
C LEU A 34 -11.81 -8.56 -7.89
N ASN A 35 -12.94 -9.20 -7.55
CA ASN A 35 -14.18 -8.51 -7.21
C ASN A 35 -14.01 -7.64 -5.96
N ILE A 36 -13.22 -8.08 -4.97
CA ILE A 36 -12.91 -7.30 -3.77
C ILE A 36 -12.13 -6.04 -4.14
N CYS A 37 -11.02 -6.18 -4.88
CA CYS A 37 -10.20 -5.05 -5.32
C CYS A 37 -11.03 -4.04 -6.14
N GLU A 38 -11.82 -4.52 -7.10
CA GLU A 38 -12.67 -3.67 -7.94
C GLU A 38 -13.77 -2.98 -7.13
N THR A 39 -14.32 -3.63 -6.10
CA THR A 39 -15.31 -3.03 -5.21
C THR A 39 -14.71 -1.85 -4.43
N PHE A 40 -13.52 -2.01 -3.87
CA PHE A 40 -12.84 -0.92 -3.17
C PHE A 40 -12.48 0.23 -4.12
N GLU A 41 -11.90 -0.09 -5.27
CA GLU A 41 -11.52 0.91 -6.29
C GLU A 41 -12.73 1.68 -6.83
N LYS A 42 -13.84 0.98 -7.09
CA LYS A 42 -15.09 1.60 -7.51
C LYS A 42 -15.64 2.56 -6.45
N ARG A 43 -15.64 2.16 -5.17
CA ARG A 43 -16.08 3.04 -4.06
C ARG A 43 -15.22 4.30 -3.96
N ILE A 44 -13.91 4.20 -4.23
CA ILE A 44 -13.02 5.37 -4.27
C ILE A 44 -13.43 6.35 -5.39
N LEU A 45 -13.74 5.82 -6.58
CA LEU A 45 -14.20 6.62 -7.71
C LEU A 45 -15.57 7.27 -7.46
N GLU A 46 -16.52 6.51 -6.89
CA GLU A 46 -17.86 7.00 -6.53
C GLU A 46 -17.82 8.11 -5.47
N ALA A 47 -16.81 8.12 -4.60
CA ALA A 47 -16.56 9.19 -3.64
C ALA A 47 -15.93 10.46 -4.27
N GLY A 48 -15.72 10.49 -5.59
CA GLY A 48 -15.10 11.61 -6.30
C GLY A 48 -13.59 11.73 -6.04
N CYS A 49 -12.94 10.62 -5.69
CA CYS A 49 -11.49 10.50 -5.53
C CYS A 49 -10.92 9.54 -6.59
N LYS A 50 -9.61 9.29 -6.56
CA LYS A 50 -8.95 8.27 -7.40
C LYS A 50 -8.07 7.36 -6.56
N PRO A 51 -7.88 6.09 -6.94
CA PRO A 51 -6.91 5.22 -6.28
C PRO A 51 -5.49 5.80 -6.37
N ALA A 52 -4.80 5.93 -5.24
CA ALA A 52 -3.38 6.33 -5.20
C ALA A 52 -2.45 5.21 -5.67
N PHE A 53 -2.89 3.97 -5.49
CA PHE A 53 -2.28 2.75 -5.97
C PHE A 53 -3.37 1.65 -6.01
N PRO A 54 -3.11 0.50 -6.67
CA PRO A 54 -4.10 -0.58 -6.75
C PRO A 54 -4.45 -1.17 -5.40
N CYS A 55 -5.71 -1.56 -5.20
CA CYS A 55 -6.07 -2.28 -3.97
C CYS A 55 -5.21 -3.54 -3.84
N ASN A 56 -4.46 -3.61 -2.75
CA ASN A 56 -3.66 -4.76 -2.39
C ASN A 56 -4.51 -5.72 -1.54
N ILE A 57 -4.46 -7.02 -1.84
CA ILE A 57 -5.24 -8.08 -1.19
C ILE A 57 -4.32 -9.27 -0.86
N CYS A 58 -3.47 -9.08 0.15
CA CYS A 58 -2.38 -10.02 0.44
C CYS A 58 -2.82 -11.08 1.46
N ILE A 59 -2.75 -12.36 1.09
CA ILE A 59 -3.22 -13.48 1.91
C ILE A 59 -2.06 -14.16 2.63
N ASN A 60 -2.25 -14.45 3.92
CA ASN A 60 -1.34 -15.24 4.75
C ASN A 60 0.10 -14.72 4.70
N GLU A 61 1.03 -15.49 4.14
CA GLU A 61 2.46 -15.17 4.09
C GLU A 61 2.82 -14.04 3.12
N VAL A 62 1.95 -13.77 2.14
CA VAL A 62 2.11 -12.63 1.23
C VAL A 62 1.98 -11.37 2.07
N ALA A 63 3.04 -10.57 2.15
CA ALA A 63 3.11 -9.38 3.00
C ALA A 63 2.52 -8.14 2.31
N ALA A 64 2.94 -7.87 1.07
CA ALA A 64 2.58 -6.67 0.32
C ALA A 64 2.68 -6.87 -1.21
N HIS A 65 2.17 -5.89 -1.96
CA HIS A 65 2.26 -5.77 -3.42
C HIS A 65 1.49 -6.82 -4.25
N TYR A 66 0.53 -7.53 -3.65
CA TYR A 66 -0.34 -8.42 -4.39
C TYR A 66 -1.67 -7.74 -4.73
N THR A 67 -1.93 -7.60 -6.03
CA THR A 67 -3.27 -7.39 -6.60
C THR A 67 -3.53 -8.52 -7.59
N PRO A 68 -4.78 -8.98 -7.79
CA PRO A 68 -5.11 -9.98 -8.80
C PRO A 68 -4.73 -9.46 -10.19
N GLY A 69 -4.05 -10.28 -10.96
CA GLY A 69 -3.74 -10.04 -12.35
C GLY A 69 -4.71 -10.77 -13.28
N PRO A 70 -4.54 -10.63 -14.60
CA PRO A 70 -5.39 -11.31 -15.57
C PRO A 70 -5.27 -12.85 -15.59
N SER A 71 -4.32 -13.41 -14.85
CA SER A 71 -4.14 -14.86 -14.65
C SER A 71 -4.80 -15.40 -13.38
N ASP A 72 -5.32 -14.53 -12.52
CA ASP A 72 -5.90 -14.88 -11.22
C ASP A 72 -7.41 -14.70 -11.21
N GLU A 73 -8.04 -14.84 -12.38
CA GLU A 73 -9.47 -14.60 -12.54
C GLU A 73 -10.25 -15.44 -11.52
N ASP A 74 -9.88 -16.70 -11.30
CA ASP A 74 -10.57 -17.61 -10.36
C ASP A 74 -9.99 -17.62 -8.94
N ALA A 75 -9.05 -16.73 -8.61
CA ALA A 75 -8.52 -16.65 -7.25
C ALA A 75 -9.61 -16.14 -6.29
N VAL A 76 -9.84 -16.88 -5.21
CA VAL A 76 -10.84 -16.60 -4.18
C VAL A 76 -10.22 -16.53 -2.80
N VAL A 77 -10.89 -15.87 -1.86
CA VAL A 77 -10.48 -15.84 -0.45
C VAL A 77 -10.63 -17.24 0.17
N PRO A 78 -9.56 -17.85 0.72
CA PRO A 78 -9.66 -19.12 1.45
C PRO A 78 -10.44 -19.01 2.76
N SER A 79 -11.00 -20.13 3.24
CA SER A 79 -11.73 -20.20 4.52
C SER A 79 -10.87 -19.86 5.74
N ASN A 80 -9.62 -20.31 5.76
CA ASN A 80 -8.67 -20.08 6.85
C ASN A 80 -7.64 -19.01 6.47
N ALA A 81 -8.11 -17.84 6.06
CA ALA A 81 -7.25 -16.78 5.56
C ALA A 81 -7.02 -15.66 6.58
N LEU A 82 -5.82 -15.09 6.51
CA LEU A 82 -5.46 -13.79 7.05
C LEU A 82 -5.27 -12.83 5.88
N VAL A 83 -6.20 -11.91 5.68
CA VAL A 83 -6.27 -11.08 4.47
C VAL A 83 -5.89 -9.64 4.82
N LYS A 84 -4.77 -9.16 4.30
CA LYS A 84 -4.39 -7.75 4.39
C LYS A 84 -5.04 -7.01 3.23
N VAL A 85 -5.91 -6.06 3.56
CA VAL A 85 -6.52 -5.12 2.63
C VAL A 85 -5.79 -3.80 2.78
N ASP A 86 -5.16 -3.36 1.71
CA ASP A 86 -4.38 -2.13 1.68
C ASP A 86 -4.85 -1.29 0.48
N ILE A 87 -5.29 -0.06 0.78
CA ILE A 87 -5.91 0.85 -0.18
C ILE A 87 -5.32 2.26 -0.10
N GLY A 88 -5.05 2.80 -1.28
CA GLY A 88 -4.59 4.17 -1.44
C GLY A 88 -5.68 5.04 -2.06
N VAL A 89 -5.94 6.20 -1.50
CA VAL A 89 -6.85 7.21 -2.05
C VAL A 89 -6.09 8.49 -2.30
N HIS A 90 -6.34 9.17 -3.41
CA HIS A 90 -5.82 10.51 -3.63
C HIS A 90 -6.85 11.50 -4.17
N VAL A 91 -6.62 12.78 -3.85
CA VAL A 91 -7.27 13.95 -4.45
C VAL A 91 -6.18 14.82 -5.03
N ASN A 92 -6.13 15.01 -6.35
CA ASN A 92 -5.10 15.82 -7.04
C ASN A 92 -3.63 15.51 -6.64
N GLY A 93 -3.35 14.25 -6.32
CA GLY A 93 -2.04 13.76 -5.90
C GLY A 93 -1.79 13.81 -4.39
N PHE A 94 -2.68 14.39 -3.57
CA PHE A 94 -2.61 14.31 -2.10
C PHE A 94 -3.13 12.94 -1.66
N ILE A 95 -2.24 12.11 -1.11
CA ILE A 95 -2.46 10.68 -0.90
C ILE A 95 -2.80 10.40 0.56
N ALA A 96 -3.75 9.50 0.77
CA ALA A 96 -3.94 8.76 2.00
C ALA A 96 -3.72 7.26 1.71
N ASP A 97 -2.91 6.66 2.56
CA ASP A 97 -2.50 5.27 2.58
C ASP A 97 -2.97 4.59 3.88
N THR A 98 -3.62 3.43 3.78
CA THR A 98 -4.14 2.72 4.94
C THR A 98 -4.46 1.27 4.64
N ALA A 99 -4.18 0.43 5.62
CA ALA A 99 -4.34 -1.00 5.53
C ALA A 99 -4.90 -1.58 6.83
N ARG A 100 -5.63 -2.69 6.68
CA ARG A 100 -6.14 -3.49 7.80
C ARG A 100 -6.07 -4.97 7.47
N THR A 101 -5.80 -5.77 8.49
CA THR A 101 -5.87 -7.23 8.40
C THR A 101 -7.25 -7.75 8.80
N ILE A 102 -7.91 -8.45 7.88
CA ILE A 102 -9.16 -9.17 8.07
C ILE A 102 -8.86 -10.63 8.37
N VAL A 103 -9.45 -11.16 9.44
CA VAL A 103 -9.14 -12.50 9.95
C VAL A 103 -10.33 -13.43 9.73
N LEU A 104 -10.15 -14.48 8.92
CA LEU A 104 -11.11 -15.57 8.76
C LEU A 104 -10.68 -16.83 9.55
N ASP A 105 -9.37 -17.03 9.73
CA ASP A 105 -8.83 -18.02 10.67
C ASP A 105 -8.74 -17.44 12.09
N GLU A 106 -9.64 -17.87 12.96
CA GLU A 106 -9.68 -17.49 14.38
C GLU A 106 -8.34 -17.64 15.11
N GLY A 107 -7.51 -18.62 14.71
CA GLY A 107 -6.18 -18.85 15.28
C GLY A 107 -5.18 -17.72 14.99
N LEU A 108 -5.47 -16.84 14.02
CA LEU A 108 -4.62 -15.73 13.60
C LEU A 108 -5.07 -14.37 14.16
N LYS A 109 -6.13 -14.32 14.97
CA LYS A 109 -6.64 -13.07 15.58
C LYS A 109 -5.61 -12.35 16.44
N SER A 110 -4.83 -13.10 17.20
CA SER A 110 -3.78 -12.55 18.06
C SER A 110 -2.68 -11.84 17.25
N LEU A 111 -2.35 -12.37 16.07
CA LEU A 111 -1.37 -11.79 15.15
C LEU A 111 -1.87 -10.45 14.58
N ALA A 112 -3.12 -10.39 14.10
CA ALA A 112 -3.73 -9.15 13.62
C ALA A 112 -3.85 -8.10 14.73
N SER A 113 -4.27 -8.51 15.93
CA SER A 113 -4.34 -7.62 17.10
C SER A 113 -2.96 -7.07 17.50
N ALA A 114 -1.89 -7.82 17.27
CA ALA A 114 -0.53 -7.35 17.54
C ALA A 114 -0.08 -6.24 16.58
N ALA A 115 -0.44 -6.33 15.29
CA ALA A 115 -0.18 -5.25 14.33
C ALA A 115 -0.93 -3.96 14.69
N GLU A 116 -2.22 -4.07 15.03
CA GLU A 116 -3.05 -2.93 15.46
C GLU A 116 -2.53 -2.27 16.75
N ASP A 117 -2.11 -3.07 17.74
CA ASP A 117 -1.51 -2.53 18.97
C ASP A 117 -0.17 -1.86 18.73
N ALA A 118 0.65 -2.41 17.84
CA ALA A 118 1.92 -1.82 17.43
C ALA A 118 1.70 -0.47 16.73
N LEU A 119 0.73 -0.38 15.82
CA LEU A 119 0.36 0.86 15.14
C LEU A 119 -0.10 1.91 16.15
N ARG A 120 -1.02 1.55 17.04
CA ARG A 120 -1.52 2.45 18.08
C ARG A 120 -0.41 2.97 19.00
N LYS A 121 0.58 2.13 19.35
CA LYS A 121 1.75 2.54 20.14
C LYS A 121 2.71 3.42 19.34
N ALA A 122 2.91 3.12 18.05
CA ALA A 122 3.73 3.90 17.12
C ALA A 122 3.20 5.33 16.94
N LEU A 123 1.89 5.48 16.71
CA LEU A 123 1.23 6.77 16.49
C LEU A 123 1.37 7.74 17.67
N LYS A 124 1.46 7.23 18.90
CA LYS A 124 1.71 8.05 20.11
C LYS A 124 3.13 8.65 20.17
N VAL A 125 4.05 8.13 19.36
CA VAL A 125 5.45 8.57 19.31
C VAL A 125 5.69 9.54 18.17
N VAL A 126 4.87 9.52 17.12
CA VAL A 126 5.00 10.42 15.98
C VAL A 126 4.79 11.88 16.42
N GLY A 127 5.72 12.74 16.04
CA GLY A 127 5.64 14.17 16.33
C GLY A 127 6.82 14.94 15.74
N PRO A 128 6.75 16.27 15.70
CA PRO A 128 7.75 17.09 15.03
C PRO A 128 9.14 16.91 15.66
N GLY A 129 10.15 16.73 14.81
CA GLY A 129 11.55 16.55 15.19
C GLY A 129 11.88 15.18 15.80
N ILE A 130 10.90 14.29 16.00
CA ILE A 130 11.15 12.95 16.54
C ILE A 130 11.92 12.11 15.51
N PRO A 131 13.00 11.40 15.91
CA PRO A 131 13.67 10.44 15.04
C PRO A 131 12.74 9.29 14.65
N VAL A 132 12.70 8.93 13.36
CA VAL A 132 11.83 7.84 12.87
C VAL A 132 12.15 6.50 13.52
N GLY A 133 13.42 6.26 13.89
CA GLY A 133 13.84 5.05 14.62
C GLY A 133 13.22 4.90 16.01
N LYS A 134 12.73 5.98 16.65
CA LYS A 134 11.96 5.87 17.90
C LYS A 134 10.58 5.25 17.68
N VAL A 135 9.98 5.49 16.52
CA VAL A 135 8.74 4.82 16.12
C VAL A 135 9.01 3.33 15.90
N GLY A 136 10.08 2.99 15.19
CA GLY A 136 10.48 1.59 15.02
C GLY A 136 10.75 0.85 16.33
N LEU A 137 11.38 1.51 17.31
CA LEU A 137 11.56 0.93 18.64
C LEU A 137 10.22 0.70 19.37
N ALA A 138 9.27 1.62 19.21
CA ALA A 138 7.93 1.47 19.80
C ALA A 138 7.16 0.31 19.17
N VAL A 139 7.22 0.17 17.84
CA VAL A 139 6.67 -0.98 17.10
C VAL A 139 7.31 -2.28 17.59
N GLU A 140 8.63 -2.35 17.58
CA GLU A 140 9.37 -3.55 17.98
C GLU A 140 9.03 -4.02 19.38
N LYS A 141 9.01 -3.09 20.35
CA LYS A 141 8.65 -3.39 21.73
C LYS A 141 7.21 -3.91 21.81
N ALA A 142 6.27 -3.24 21.16
CA ALA A 142 4.86 -3.63 21.15
C ALA A 142 4.64 -5.05 20.61
N VAL A 143 5.31 -5.37 19.51
CA VAL A 143 5.20 -6.66 18.83
C VAL A 143 5.83 -7.77 19.68
N LYS A 144 7.04 -7.54 20.22
CA LYS A 144 7.74 -8.51 21.08
C LYS A 144 7.02 -8.79 22.39
N GLU A 145 6.40 -7.78 23.01
CA GLU A 145 5.59 -7.94 24.24
C GLU A 145 4.40 -8.90 24.03
N ARG A 146 3.89 -9.01 22.80
CA ARG A 146 2.81 -9.92 22.43
C ARG A 146 3.30 -11.30 21.96
N GLY A 147 4.62 -11.55 22.02
CA GLY A 147 5.20 -12.83 21.61
C GLY A 147 5.35 -13.01 20.09
N PHE A 148 5.38 -11.91 19.33
CA PHE A 148 5.51 -11.91 17.88
C PHE A 148 6.81 -11.22 17.42
N LYS A 149 7.06 -11.23 16.10
CA LYS A 149 8.25 -10.65 15.47
C LYS A 149 7.86 -9.59 14.44
N PRO A 150 8.45 -8.38 14.47
CA PRO A 150 8.24 -7.40 13.41
C PRO A 150 8.99 -7.80 12.14
N ILE A 151 8.45 -7.45 10.97
CA ILE A 151 9.19 -7.55 9.70
C ILE A 151 10.12 -6.33 9.59
N TRP A 152 11.43 -6.55 9.56
CA TRP A 152 12.39 -5.44 9.69
C TRP A 152 12.67 -4.72 8.35
N ASN A 153 12.57 -5.43 7.22
CA ASN A 153 12.90 -4.92 5.88
C ASN A 153 11.67 -4.48 5.05
N LEU A 154 10.51 -4.33 5.69
CA LEU A 154 9.31 -3.74 5.12
C LEU A 154 8.83 -2.67 6.11
N VAL A 155 8.73 -1.43 5.65
CA VAL A 155 8.78 -0.23 6.50
C VAL A 155 7.86 0.85 5.96
N GLY A 156 7.34 1.68 6.86
CA GLY A 156 6.60 2.89 6.51
C GLY A 156 7.41 3.88 5.69
N HIS A 157 6.72 4.90 5.18
CA HIS A 157 7.35 5.87 4.28
C HIS A 157 6.73 7.25 4.36
N GLN A 158 7.54 8.26 4.05
CA GLN A 158 7.03 9.61 3.79
C GLN A 158 6.28 9.64 2.45
N ILE A 159 5.23 10.45 2.41
CA ILE A 159 4.32 10.64 1.29
C ILE A 159 4.40 12.10 0.83
N ALA A 160 4.38 12.31 -0.48
CA ALA A 160 4.29 13.63 -1.09
C ALA A 160 3.27 13.64 -2.24
N ARG A 161 2.98 14.82 -2.78
CA ARG A 161 2.03 14.97 -3.89
C ARG A 161 2.48 14.14 -5.10
N TYR A 162 1.62 13.20 -5.55
CA TYR A 162 1.91 12.22 -6.61
C TYR A 162 3.09 11.27 -6.34
N SER A 163 3.62 11.21 -5.11
CA SER A 163 4.74 10.36 -4.75
C SER A 163 4.42 9.60 -3.48
N LEU A 164 4.06 8.32 -3.65
CA LEU A 164 3.74 7.42 -2.53
C LEU A 164 4.93 7.25 -1.58
N HIS A 165 6.13 7.06 -2.14
CA HIS A 165 7.35 6.84 -1.36
C HIS A 165 8.33 8.03 -1.56
N MET A 166 8.53 8.85 -0.53
CA MET A 166 9.35 10.06 -0.55
C MET A 166 10.56 9.95 0.39
N GLY A 167 11.58 9.17 0.03
CA GLY A 167 12.94 9.25 0.59
C GLY A 167 13.16 8.84 2.06
N THR A 168 12.24 9.16 2.97
CA THR A 168 12.29 8.85 4.40
C THR A 168 11.51 7.56 4.66
N SER A 169 12.18 6.58 5.26
CA SER A 169 11.58 5.31 5.67
C SER A 169 11.36 5.28 7.18
N ILE A 170 10.24 4.70 7.62
CA ILE A 170 9.80 4.64 9.00
C ILE A 170 9.91 3.18 9.43
N PRO A 171 10.99 2.81 10.13
CA PRO A 171 11.30 1.40 10.37
C PRO A 171 10.30 0.76 11.34
N ASN A 172 10.17 -0.56 11.26
CA ASN A 172 9.42 -1.39 12.21
C ASN A 172 10.28 -1.99 13.33
N VAL A 173 11.57 -1.65 13.33
CA VAL A 173 12.56 -1.99 14.37
C VAL A 173 13.34 -0.75 14.78
N GLY A 174 13.86 -0.72 16.01
CA GLY A 174 14.68 0.39 16.47
C GLY A 174 15.89 0.62 15.55
N SER A 175 16.13 1.87 15.17
CA SER A 175 17.26 2.27 14.32
C SER A 175 17.82 3.61 14.78
N SER A 176 19.14 3.81 14.63
CA SER A 176 19.79 5.12 14.79
C SER A 176 19.67 6.00 13.55
N ASP A 177 19.30 5.40 12.41
CA ASP A 177 19.32 6.01 11.09
C ASP A 177 17.88 6.26 10.58
N GLY A 178 17.72 7.07 9.53
CA GLY A 178 16.43 7.24 8.83
C GLY A 178 15.75 8.61 8.94
N GLY A 179 16.39 9.60 9.57
CA GLY A 179 15.88 10.98 9.60
C GLY A 179 14.89 11.27 10.73
N ARG A 180 14.11 12.34 10.56
CA ARG A 180 13.17 12.86 11.57
C ARG A 180 11.84 13.23 10.92
N PHE A 181 10.78 13.18 11.70
CA PHE A 181 9.48 13.71 11.30
C PHE A 181 9.52 15.23 11.20
N GLU A 182 9.07 15.78 10.08
CA GLU A 182 9.08 17.21 9.80
C GLU A 182 7.65 17.78 9.86
N VAL A 183 7.51 19.01 10.35
CA VAL A 183 6.20 19.70 10.36
C VAL A 183 5.68 19.84 8.93
N ASN A 184 4.40 19.55 8.73
CA ASN A 184 3.72 19.41 7.43
C ASN A 184 4.13 18.16 6.63
N GLY A 185 4.99 17.30 7.14
CA GLY A 185 5.28 16.01 6.53
C GLY A 185 4.10 15.06 6.67
N VAL A 186 3.83 14.29 5.61
CA VAL A 186 2.82 13.24 5.59
C VAL A 186 3.52 11.90 5.54
N TYR A 187 3.09 10.95 6.36
CA TYR A 187 3.79 9.66 6.53
C TYR A 187 2.79 8.52 6.65
N ALA A 188 3.10 7.40 6.00
CA ALA A 188 2.52 6.09 6.26
C ALA A 188 3.26 5.44 7.43
N ILE A 189 2.50 4.99 8.43
CA ILE A 189 3.00 4.21 9.57
C ILE A 189 2.38 2.83 9.47
N GLU A 190 3.17 1.83 9.10
CA GLU A 190 2.69 0.49 8.73
C GLU A 190 3.49 -0.64 9.40
N PRO A 191 3.11 -1.04 10.63
CA PRO A 191 3.65 -2.24 11.25
C PRO A 191 3.25 -3.52 10.52
N PHE A 192 4.26 -4.30 10.12
CA PHE A 192 4.09 -5.67 9.68
C PHE A 192 4.58 -6.63 10.76
N VAL A 193 3.74 -7.61 11.09
CA VAL A 193 3.96 -8.55 12.20
C VAL A 193 3.85 -9.99 11.69
N THR A 194 4.77 -10.84 12.12
CA THR A 194 4.74 -12.28 11.86
C THR A 194 5.07 -13.07 13.14
N PHE A 195 5.07 -14.40 13.02
CA PHE A 195 5.33 -15.31 14.12
C PHE A 195 6.79 -15.28 14.60
N GLN A 196 7.01 -15.65 15.86
CA GLN A 196 8.33 -15.59 16.49
C GLN A 196 9.35 -16.53 15.83
N GLU A 197 8.91 -17.68 15.34
CA GLU A 197 9.70 -18.67 14.62
C GLU A 197 9.94 -18.30 13.15
N ALA A 198 9.24 -17.30 12.61
CA ALA A 198 9.40 -16.86 11.23
C ALA A 198 10.76 -16.14 11.02
N ALA A 199 11.15 -15.86 9.78
CA ALA A 199 12.37 -15.10 9.52
C ALA A 199 12.27 -13.64 10.01
N GLY A 200 11.08 -13.03 9.94
CA GLY A 200 10.90 -11.60 10.23
C GLY A 200 11.44 -10.70 9.12
N GLU A 201 11.49 -11.21 7.89
CA GLU A 201 11.89 -10.47 6.69
C GLU A 201 11.12 -10.97 5.48
N VAL A 202 10.90 -10.09 4.51
CA VAL A 202 10.26 -10.43 3.23
C VAL A 202 11.29 -10.63 2.13
N SER A 203 10.96 -11.50 1.19
CA SER A 203 11.66 -11.67 -0.08
C SER A 203 10.69 -11.47 -1.25
N SER A 204 11.26 -11.11 -2.40
CA SER A 204 10.50 -10.91 -3.64
C SER A 204 10.25 -12.24 -4.35
N LEU A 205 9.04 -12.44 -4.87
CA LEU A 205 8.73 -13.55 -5.78
C LEU A 205 9.19 -13.31 -7.23
N GLY A 206 9.75 -12.13 -7.53
CA GLY A 206 10.19 -11.74 -8.88
C GLY A 206 9.05 -11.34 -9.83
N GLU A 207 7.82 -11.80 -9.57
CA GLU A 207 6.62 -11.37 -10.30
C GLU A 207 6.09 -10.04 -9.77
N ALA A 208 5.75 -9.12 -10.68
CA ALA A 208 5.15 -7.83 -10.37
C ALA A 208 3.87 -7.63 -11.18
N ARG A 209 2.84 -7.10 -10.53
CA ARG A 209 1.54 -6.74 -11.15
C ARG A 209 1.19 -5.27 -10.95
N ILE A 210 1.94 -4.62 -10.07
CA ILE A 210 1.86 -3.20 -9.78
C ILE A 210 3.11 -2.55 -10.34
N TYR A 211 2.93 -1.43 -11.03
CA TYR A 211 4.00 -0.71 -11.70
C TYR A 211 3.85 0.78 -11.45
N ARG A 212 4.94 1.55 -11.54
CA ARG A 212 4.87 3.01 -11.62
C ARG A 212 5.73 3.53 -12.75
N CYS A 213 5.41 4.69 -13.28
CA CYS A 213 6.35 5.41 -14.14
C CYS A 213 7.47 6.03 -13.29
N VAL A 214 8.71 5.71 -13.65
CA VAL A 214 9.91 6.36 -13.10
C VAL A 214 10.46 7.42 -14.05
N ARG A 215 10.08 7.36 -15.32
CA ARG A 215 10.49 8.30 -16.36
C ARG A 215 9.43 8.39 -17.45
N TYR A 216 9.25 9.57 -18.01
CA TYR A 216 8.39 9.81 -19.16
C TYR A 216 9.12 10.62 -20.24
N ARG A 217 9.12 10.13 -21.48
CA ARG A 217 9.66 10.81 -22.65
C ARG A 217 8.95 10.35 -23.92
N LYS A 218 8.42 11.30 -24.71
CA LYS A 218 7.84 11.07 -26.05
C LYS A 218 8.95 10.91 -27.12
N GLY A 219 8.64 10.30 -28.25
CA GLY A 219 9.52 10.25 -29.44
C GLY A 219 10.55 9.12 -29.45
N ARG A 220 10.26 8.01 -28.78
CA ARG A 220 11.02 6.74 -28.90
C ARG A 220 9.96 5.67 -28.99
N GLY A 221 9.90 4.88 -30.07
CA GLY A 221 9.02 3.70 -30.18
C GLY A 221 7.95 3.80 -31.27
N SER A 222 7.07 2.79 -31.32
CA SER A 222 5.90 2.77 -32.21
C SER A 222 4.81 3.73 -31.72
N GLU A 223 3.95 4.20 -32.63
CA GLU A 223 2.82 5.08 -32.31
C GLU A 223 1.92 4.51 -31.20
N GLY A 224 1.61 3.21 -31.26
CA GLY A 224 0.81 2.53 -30.24
C GLY A 224 1.49 2.51 -28.87
N ARG A 225 2.81 2.29 -28.83
CA ARG A 225 3.58 2.32 -27.58
C ARG A 225 3.57 3.72 -26.96
N GLU A 226 3.74 4.75 -27.80
CA GLU A 226 3.70 6.14 -27.34
C GLU A 226 2.32 6.55 -26.84
N ALA A 227 1.26 6.12 -27.53
CA ALA A 227 -0.12 6.34 -27.11
C ALA A 227 -0.39 5.74 -25.73
N LEU A 228 -0.04 4.46 -25.52
CA LEU A 228 -0.20 3.80 -24.23
C LEU A 228 0.61 4.47 -23.12
N LEU A 229 1.88 4.80 -23.37
CA LEU A 229 2.73 5.48 -22.40
C LEU A 229 2.18 6.87 -22.03
N SER A 230 1.64 7.62 -23.00
CA SER A 230 0.99 8.91 -22.74
C SER A 230 -0.23 8.73 -21.84
N LYS A 231 -1.07 7.73 -22.11
CA LYS A 231 -2.25 7.44 -21.29
C LYS A 231 -1.89 7.02 -19.87
N ILE A 232 -0.85 6.20 -19.68
CA ILE A 232 -0.35 5.85 -18.36
C ILE A 232 0.10 7.12 -17.61
N TRP A 233 0.87 8.00 -18.25
CA TRP A 233 1.35 9.23 -17.63
C TRP A 233 0.22 10.22 -17.31
N GLU A 234 -0.73 10.41 -18.22
CA GLU A 234 -1.91 11.27 -18.05
C GLU A 234 -2.77 10.82 -16.85
N ASN A 235 -2.94 9.51 -16.68
CA ASN A 235 -3.82 8.96 -15.65
C ASN A 235 -3.13 8.81 -14.28
N TYR A 236 -1.87 8.36 -14.27
CA TYR A 236 -1.21 7.95 -13.02
C TYR A 236 0.00 8.80 -12.65
N ARG A 237 0.60 9.53 -13.61
CA ARG A 237 1.88 10.22 -13.41
C ARG A 237 2.92 9.27 -12.82
N THR A 238 3.38 9.52 -11.60
CA THR A 238 4.35 8.71 -10.85
C THR A 238 3.71 7.76 -9.83
N LEU A 239 2.38 7.77 -9.70
CA LEU A 239 1.65 6.87 -8.82
C LEU A 239 1.69 5.43 -9.34
N PRO A 240 1.67 4.43 -8.44
CA PRO A 240 1.52 3.04 -8.84
C PRO A 240 0.17 2.76 -9.53
N PHE A 241 0.16 1.81 -10.44
CA PHE A 241 -1.02 1.32 -11.17
C PHE A 241 -0.91 -0.19 -11.41
N ALA A 242 -2.07 -0.85 -11.57
CA ALA A 242 -2.12 -2.29 -11.83
C ALA A 242 -2.04 -2.57 -13.33
N GLU A 243 -1.44 -3.70 -13.69
CA GLU A 243 -1.42 -4.19 -15.08
C GLU A 243 -2.85 -4.35 -15.64
N ARG A 244 -3.81 -4.81 -14.81
CA ARG A 244 -5.22 -4.96 -15.21
C ARG A 244 -5.93 -3.63 -15.54
N TRP A 245 -5.44 -2.50 -15.03
CA TRP A 245 -6.03 -1.19 -15.35
C TRP A 245 -5.68 -0.71 -16.76
N LEU A 246 -4.67 -1.31 -17.41
CA LEU A 246 -4.24 -0.89 -18.75
C LEU A 246 -5.32 -1.11 -19.80
N GLN A 247 -6.18 -2.12 -19.63
CA GLN A 247 -7.24 -2.46 -20.58
C GLN A 247 -8.23 -1.30 -20.80
N GLY A 248 -8.41 -0.44 -19.79
CA GLY A 248 -9.28 0.74 -19.88
C GLY A 248 -8.62 1.99 -20.47
N LEU A 249 -7.32 1.96 -20.80
CA LEU A 249 -6.58 3.16 -21.23
C LEU A 249 -6.51 3.37 -22.73
N LEU A 250 -6.62 2.29 -23.50
CA LEU A 250 -6.50 2.31 -24.95
C LEU A 250 -7.49 1.31 -25.55
N GLU A 251 -8.29 1.75 -26.52
CA GLU A 251 -9.15 0.88 -27.31
C GLU A 251 -8.28 0.04 -28.25
N ALA A 252 -7.86 -1.13 -27.77
CA ALA A 252 -7.06 -2.10 -28.52
C ALA A 252 -7.38 -3.53 -28.07
N PRO A 253 -7.25 -4.54 -28.96
CA PRO A 253 -7.31 -5.94 -28.55
C PRO A 253 -6.30 -6.26 -27.45
N ARG A 254 -6.68 -7.13 -26.50
CA ARG A 254 -5.86 -7.49 -25.32
C ARG A 254 -4.43 -7.90 -25.71
N GLU A 255 -4.28 -8.70 -26.76
CA GLU A 255 -2.96 -9.14 -27.27
C GLU A 255 -2.07 -7.98 -27.70
N ARG A 256 -2.64 -7.02 -28.45
CA ARG A 256 -1.91 -5.82 -28.89
C ARG A 256 -1.50 -4.98 -27.69
N LEU A 257 -2.39 -4.79 -26.73
CA LEU A 257 -2.09 -4.05 -25.51
C LEU A 257 -0.95 -4.72 -24.71
N TRP A 258 -0.98 -6.05 -24.60
CA TRP A 258 0.07 -6.82 -23.90
C TRP A 258 1.43 -6.72 -24.59
N SER A 259 1.45 -6.77 -25.92
CA SER A 259 2.66 -6.56 -26.72
C SER A 259 3.27 -5.18 -26.45
N LEU A 260 2.45 -4.11 -26.55
CA LEU A 260 2.89 -2.74 -26.27
C LEU A 260 3.37 -2.57 -24.83
N TRP A 261 2.68 -3.19 -23.87
CA TRP A 261 3.04 -3.15 -22.48
C TRP A 261 4.39 -3.84 -22.20
N ASN A 262 4.66 -4.99 -22.82
CA ASN A 262 5.96 -5.67 -22.72
C ASN A 262 7.11 -4.79 -23.24
N GLU A 263 6.91 -4.06 -24.34
CA GLU A 263 7.90 -3.08 -24.81
C GLU A 263 8.13 -1.94 -23.81
N ILE A 264 7.08 -1.44 -23.14
CA ILE A 264 7.21 -0.40 -22.11
C ILE A 264 7.98 -0.94 -20.90
N LYS A 265 7.68 -2.14 -20.42
CA LYS A 265 8.41 -2.80 -19.33
C LYS A 265 9.90 -2.93 -19.65
N ALA A 266 10.25 -3.33 -20.87
CA ALA A 266 11.64 -3.45 -21.33
C ALA A 266 12.37 -2.09 -21.47
N SER A 267 11.64 -0.98 -21.56
CA SER A 267 12.24 0.34 -21.84
C SER A 267 12.86 1.05 -20.63
N GLY A 268 12.66 0.53 -19.41
CA GLY A 268 13.13 1.16 -18.17
C GLY A 268 12.35 2.43 -17.77
N PHE A 269 11.23 2.73 -18.43
CA PHE A 269 10.37 3.87 -18.09
C PHE A 269 9.43 3.58 -16.91
N VAL A 270 9.19 2.30 -16.66
CA VAL A 270 8.40 1.80 -15.54
C VAL A 270 9.24 0.94 -14.63
N LYS A 271 8.88 0.92 -13.34
CA LYS A 271 9.44 -0.01 -12.35
C LYS A 271 8.30 -0.82 -11.75
N GLY A 272 8.48 -2.14 -11.69
CA GLY A 272 7.55 -3.05 -11.03
C GLY A 272 7.76 -3.09 -9.52
N TYR A 273 6.67 -3.30 -8.80
CA TYR A 273 6.64 -3.65 -7.39
C TYR A 273 6.38 -5.16 -7.30
N PRO A 274 7.42 -5.96 -7.03
CA PRO A 274 7.23 -7.40 -6.96
C PRO A 274 6.48 -7.77 -5.69
N ILE A 275 5.75 -8.88 -5.77
CA ILE A 275 5.02 -9.46 -4.63
C ILE A 275 6.05 -9.82 -3.55
N LEU A 276 5.80 -9.33 -2.34
CA LEU A 276 6.66 -9.56 -1.18
C LEU A 276 6.04 -10.62 -0.29
N VAL A 277 6.83 -11.61 0.09
CA VAL A 277 6.39 -12.74 0.91
C VAL A 277 7.33 -12.92 2.08
N GLU A 278 6.80 -13.25 3.25
CA GLU A 278 7.60 -13.64 4.41
C GLU A 278 8.51 -14.82 4.04
N ARG A 279 9.80 -14.70 4.31
CA ARG A 279 10.83 -15.62 3.77
C ARG A 279 10.63 -17.08 4.17
N THR A 280 10.12 -17.34 5.37
CA THR A 280 9.79 -18.70 5.87
C THR A 280 8.33 -19.11 5.61
N ARG A 281 7.58 -18.31 4.83
CA ARG A 281 6.18 -18.55 4.47
C ARG A 281 5.24 -18.59 5.68
N ARG A 282 5.58 -17.90 6.77
CA ARG A 282 4.67 -17.73 7.91
C ARG A 282 3.71 -16.57 7.64
N PRO A 283 2.47 -16.61 8.16
CA PRO A 283 1.51 -15.53 7.97
C PRO A 283 2.03 -14.17 8.46
N VAL A 284 1.56 -13.11 7.80
CA VAL A 284 1.88 -11.71 8.10
C VAL A 284 0.59 -10.92 8.30
N ALA A 285 0.53 -10.17 9.39
CA ALA A 285 -0.48 -9.13 9.60
C ALA A 285 0.11 -7.74 9.37
N GLN A 286 -0.73 -6.82 8.90
CA GLN A 286 -0.44 -5.40 8.69
C GLN A 286 -1.56 -4.55 9.31
N ALA A 287 -1.19 -3.41 9.86
CA ALA A 287 -2.10 -2.32 10.18
C ALA A 287 -1.43 -1.02 9.74
N GLU A 288 -2.18 -0.06 9.21
CA GLU A 288 -1.58 1.17 8.72
C GLU A 288 -2.48 2.39 8.78
N HIS A 289 -1.86 3.51 9.15
CA HIS A 289 -2.46 4.84 9.06
C HIS A 289 -1.53 5.84 8.37
N THR A 290 -2.14 6.78 7.66
CA THR A 290 -1.47 8.00 7.22
C THR A 290 -1.61 9.08 8.29
N VAL A 291 -0.51 9.76 8.58
CA VAL A 291 -0.46 10.87 9.53
C VAL A 291 0.10 12.14 8.89
N LEU A 292 -0.43 13.29 9.29
CA LEU A 292 0.12 14.61 9.03
C LEU A 292 0.79 15.13 10.30
N VAL A 293 2.08 15.43 10.26
CA VAL A 293 2.81 16.00 11.40
C VAL A 293 2.50 17.49 11.52
N THR A 294 2.04 17.90 12.69
CA THR A 294 1.71 19.29 13.03
C THR A 294 2.75 19.87 14.00
N GLN A 295 2.59 21.13 14.40
CA GLN A 295 3.46 21.75 15.41
C GLN A 295 3.31 21.11 16.80
N GLU A 296 2.16 20.51 17.08
CA GLU A 296 1.80 20.00 18.42
C GLU A 296 1.86 18.45 18.51
N GLY A 297 2.07 17.77 17.38
CA GLY A 297 2.07 16.31 17.32
C GLY A 297 1.81 15.80 15.92
N CYS A 298 0.81 14.92 15.77
CA CYS A 298 0.34 14.47 14.47
C CYS A 298 -1.18 14.33 14.44
N LEU A 299 -1.76 14.55 13.26
CA LEU A 299 -3.15 14.27 12.94
C LEU A 299 -3.20 12.94 12.18
N ILE A 300 -4.03 12.00 12.66
CA ILE A 300 -4.27 10.75 11.95
C ILE A 300 -5.32 11.02 10.86
N LEU A 301 -4.92 10.94 9.60
CA LEU A 301 -5.77 11.30 8.46
C LEU A 301 -6.76 10.19 8.10
N THR A 302 -6.42 8.93 8.40
CA THR A 302 -7.21 7.75 8.04
C THR A 302 -7.94 7.11 9.23
N GLU A 303 -8.17 7.88 10.30
CA GLU A 303 -9.06 7.51 11.42
C GLU A 303 -10.42 8.22 11.26
N LEU A 304 -11.51 7.59 11.74
CA LEU A 304 -12.89 8.11 11.64
C LEU A 304 -13.37 8.78 12.92
#